data_AF-A0A0H3UL71-F1
#
_entry.id   AF-A0A0H3UL71-F1
#
_cell.length_a   1.000
_cell.length_b   1.000
_cell.length_c   1.000
_cell.angle_alpha   90.00
_cell.angle_beta   90.00
_cell.angle_gamma   90.00
#
_symmetry.space_group_name_H-M   'P 1'
#
loop_
_entity.id
_entity.type
_entity.pdbx_description
1 polymer ?
#
loop_
_entity_poly.entity_id
_entity_poly.type
_entity_poly.pdbx_seq_one_letter_code
_entity_poly.pdbx_strand_id
1 'polypeptide(L)'
;LWTTTATHGLLIALTSLTWFSWTSEAGWTSSNTYLATDPLSTPLLVLTCWLLPLMILASQNHINPEPIVRQRLYITLLTSLQTFLIMAFGATEIIMFYIMFEATLIP
;
A
#
# COMPACT_ATOMS: atom_id res chain seq x y z
N LEU A 1 -16.09 -12.12 1.80
CA LEU A 1 -15.12 -11.54 0.83
C LEU A 1 -14.68 -10.17 1.31
N TRP A 2 -15.60 -9.20 1.43
CA TRP A 2 -15.31 -7.87 1.95
C TRP A 2 -14.76 -7.84 3.39
N THR A 3 -15.38 -8.59 4.30
CA THR A 3 -14.91 -8.69 5.69
C THR A 3 -13.51 -9.29 5.77
N THR A 4 -13.26 -10.38 5.05
CA THR A 4 -11.95 -11.05 4.99
C THR A 4 -10.87 -10.15 4.37
N THR A 5 -11.18 -9.42 3.30
CA THR A 5 -10.20 -8.52 2.66
C THR A 5 -9.92 -7.29 3.51
N ALA A 6 -10.94 -6.74 4.18
CA ALA A 6 -10.76 -5.66 5.14
C ALA A 6 -9.94 -6.09 6.36
N THR A 7 -10.16 -7.29 6.90
CA THR A 7 -9.36 -7.81 8.03
C THR A 7 -7.90 -8.02 7.64
N HIS A 8 -7.62 -8.57 6.45
CA HIS A 8 -6.25 -8.70 5.96
C HIS A 8 -5.59 -7.33 5.73
N GLY A 9 -6.32 -6.39 5.13
CA GLY A 9 -5.84 -5.01 4.96
C GLY A 9 -5.52 -4.31 6.28
N LEU A 10 -6.37 -4.51 7.29
CA LEU A 10 -6.17 -3.94 8.62
C LEU A 10 -4.98 -4.57 9.34
N LEU A 11 -4.76 -5.88 9.19
CA LEU A 11 -3.55 -6.54 9.71
C LEU A 11 -2.29 -5.95 9.09
N ILE A 12 -2.27 -5.73 7.76
CA ILE A 12 -1.16 -5.08 7.07
C ILE A 12 -0.95 -3.65 7.61
N ALA A 13 -2.02 -2.87 7.75
CA ALA A 13 -1.96 -1.51 8.31
C ALA A 13 -1.37 -1.48 9.73
N LEU A 14 -1.77 -2.41 10.59
CA LEU A 14 -1.21 -2.51 11.95
C LEU A 14 0.28 -2.89 11.92
N THR A 15 0.70 -3.82 11.06
CA THR A 15 2.12 -4.17 10.94
C THR A 15 2.97 -3.01 10.45
N SER A 16 2.42 -2.14 9.59
CA SER A 16 3.17 -0.97 9.07
C SER A 16 3.56 0.04 10.14
N LEU A 17 2.82 0.11 11.26
CA LEU A 17 3.16 0.99 12.39
C LEU A 17 4.51 0.66 13.03
N THR A 18 5.04 -0.55 12.82
CA THR A 18 6.38 -0.92 13.31
C THR A 18 7.49 -0.07 12.67
N TRP A 19 7.27 0.46 11.47
CA TRP A 19 8.22 1.34 10.77
C TRP A 19 8.39 2.72 11.39
N PHE A 20 7.48 3.14 12.28
CA PHE A 20 7.65 4.39 13.03
C PHE A 20 8.76 4.33 14.10
N SER A 21 9.25 3.14 14.44
CA SER A 21 10.30 2.99 15.45
C SER A 21 11.66 3.44 14.90
N TRP A 22 11.92 4.73 15.04
CA TRP A 22 13.21 5.31 14.69
C TRP A 22 14.29 4.79 15.64
N THR A 23 15.23 3.99 15.11
CA THR A 23 16.31 3.40 15.88
C THR A 23 17.71 3.79 15.38
N SER A 24 17.83 4.37 14.18
CA SER A 24 19.13 4.65 13.55
C SER A 24 19.45 6.16 13.45
N GLU A 25 20.62 6.56 13.94
CA GLU A 25 21.21 7.90 13.72
C GLU A 25 21.45 8.18 12.21
N ALA A 26 21.70 7.12 11.43
CA ALA A 26 21.65 7.19 9.98
C ALA A 26 20.18 7.25 9.55
N GLY A 27 19.76 8.35 8.92
CA GLY A 27 18.37 8.60 8.54
C GLY A 27 17.73 7.60 7.57
N TRP A 28 18.41 6.51 7.17
CA TRP A 28 17.88 5.47 6.29
C TRP A 28 17.88 4.10 6.98
N THR A 29 16.74 3.42 6.91
CA THR A 29 16.60 2.00 7.27
C THR A 29 16.40 1.19 5.99
N SER A 30 17.46 0.54 5.52
CA SER A 30 17.42 -0.27 4.29
C SER A 30 16.87 -1.67 4.59
N SER A 31 15.77 -2.04 3.92
CA SER A 31 15.25 -3.42 3.97
C SER A 31 15.96 -4.34 2.97
N ASN A 32 16.35 -3.80 1.82
CA ASN A 32 17.12 -4.49 0.78
C ASN A 32 17.91 -3.48 -0.08
N THR A 33 18.73 -3.94 -1.03
CA THR A 33 19.56 -3.04 -1.89
C THR A 33 18.74 -2.03 -2.69
N TYR A 34 17.51 -2.37 -3.05
CA TYR A 34 16.62 -1.53 -3.86
C TYR A 34 15.54 -0.81 -3.05
N LEU A 35 15.27 -1.27 -1.82
CA LEU A 35 14.17 -0.78 -0.99
C LEU A 35 14.68 -0.25 0.34
N ALA A 36 14.55 1.05 0.54
CA ALA A 36 14.91 1.73 1.78
C ALA A 36 13.74 2.59 2.26
N THR A 37 13.67 2.75 3.58
CA THR A 37 12.71 3.64 4.23
C THR A 37 13.46 4.77 4.90
N ASP A 38 12.92 5.98 4.73
CA ASP A 38 13.49 7.23 5.23
C ASP A 38 12.40 8.01 6.02
N PRO A 39 12.74 9.13 6.65
CA PRO A 39 11.84 9.87 7.55
C PRO A 39 10.58 10.39 6.86
N LEU A 40 10.68 10.59 5.55
CA LEU A 40 9.64 11.18 4.73
C LEU A 40 8.75 10.09 4.10
N SER A 41 9.34 9.01 3.59
CA SER A 41 8.61 7.86 3.03
C SER A 41 7.90 7.04 4.09
N THR A 42 8.44 6.91 5.31
CA THR A 42 7.82 6.12 6.39
C THR A 42 6.37 6.54 6.70
N PRO A 43 6.01 7.82 6.95
CA PRO A 43 4.62 8.19 7.17
C PRO A 43 3.76 8.00 5.91
N LEU A 44 4.30 8.21 4.71
CA LEU A 44 3.57 8.00 3.45
C LEU A 44 3.25 6.51 3.23
N LEU A 45 4.22 5.63 3.49
CA LEU A 45 4.06 4.18 3.43
C LEU A 45 3.02 3.69 4.42
N VAL A 46 3.07 4.16 5.67
CA VAL A 46 2.04 3.82 6.67
C VAL A 46 0.67 4.31 6.21
N LEU A 47 0.58 5.55 5.73
CA LEU A 47 -0.67 6.11 5.21
C LEU A 47 -1.24 5.26 4.07
N THR A 48 -0.41 4.80 3.12
CA THR A 48 -0.87 3.93 2.03
C THR A 48 -1.47 2.63 2.57
N CYS A 49 -0.78 1.96 3.51
CA CYS A 49 -1.25 0.72 4.11
C CYS A 49 -2.58 0.91 4.85
N TRP A 50 -2.82 2.08 5.43
CA TRP A 50 -4.08 2.44 6.06
C TRP A 50 -5.20 2.78 5.06
N LEU A 51 -4.87 3.34 3.90
CA LEU A 51 -5.87 3.66 2.87
C LEU A 51 -6.54 2.40 2.31
N LEU A 52 -5.82 1.29 2.15
CA LEU A 52 -6.40 0.05 1.60
C LEU A 52 -7.65 -0.44 2.38
N PRO A 53 -7.60 -0.70 3.71
CA PRO A 53 -8.78 -1.14 4.45
C PRO A 53 -9.88 -0.05 4.49
N LEU A 54 -9.52 1.23 4.54
CA LEU A 54 -10.48 2.35 4.51
C LEU A 54 -11.24 2.42 3.19
N MET A 55 -10.55 2.30 2.05
CA MET A 55 -11.16 2.27 0.73
C MET A 55 -12.06 1.05 0.54
N ILE A 56 -11.64 -0.11 1.04
CA ILE A 56 -12.46 -1.33 1.03
C ILE A 56 -13.73 -1.12 1.86
N LEU A 57 -13.68 -0.47 3.02
CA LEU A 57 -14.88 -0.18 3.82
C LEU A 57 -15.81 0.84 3.15
N ALA A 58 -15.25 1.89 2.54
CA ALA A 58 -16.05 2.93 1.88
C ALA A 58 -16.75 2.42 0.60
N SER A 59 -16.08 1.57 -0.18
CA SER A 59 -16.58 1.10 -1.49
C SER A 59 -17.56 -0.08 -1.39
N GLN A 60 -17.61 -0.80 -0.26
CA GLN A 60 -18.48 -1.96 -0.03
C GLN A 60 -19.92 -1.72 -0.45
N ASN A 61 -20.53 -0.64 0.05
CA ASN A 61 -21.96 -0.42 -0.16
C ASN A 61 -22.30 -0.14 -1.63
N HIS A 62 -21.38 0.50 -2.36
CA HIS A 62 -21.57 0.85 -3.77
C HIS A 62 -21.37 -0.36 -4.71
N ILE A 63 -20.47 -1.29 -4.35
CA ILE A 63 -20.07 -2.40 -5.23
C ILE A 63 -20.84 -3.70 -4.92
N ASN A 64 -21.50 -3.78 -3.76
CA ASN A 64 -22.39 -4.89 -3.41
C ASN A 64 -23.46 -5.27 -4.47
N PRO A 65 -24.11 -4.34 -5.22
CA PRO A 65 -25.07 -4.72 -6.26
C PRO A 65 -24.42 -5.29 -7.53
N GLU A 66 -23.11 -5.17 -7.70
CA GLU A 66 -22.41 -5.69 -8.88
C GLU A 66 -22.18 -7.20 -8.82
N PRO A 67 -22.04 -7.88 -9.98
CA PRO A 67 -21.72 -9.31 -10.01
C PRO A 67 -20.38 -9.60 -9.31
N ILE A 68 -20.30 -10.77 -8.65
CA ILE A 68 -19.16 -11.22 -7.85
C ILE A 68 -17.81 -11.10 -8.58
N VAL A 69 -17.79 -11.31 -9.90
CA VAL A 69 -16.57 -11.20 -10.72
C VAL A 69 -16.02 -9.76 -10.69
N ARG A 70 -16.88 -8.74 -10.80
CA ARG A 70 -16.46 -7.34 -10.75
C ARG A 70 -16.01 -6.92 -9.36
N GLN A 71 -16.67 -7.42 -8.31
CA GLN A 71 -16.25 -7.17 -6.93
C GLN A 71 -14.83 -7.71 -6.68
N ARG A 72 -14.51 -8.90 -7.20
CA ARG A 72 -13.17 -9.49 -7.12
C ARG A 72 -12.15 -8.66 -7.90
N LEU A 73 -12.48 -8.27 -9.14
CA LEU A 73 -11.61 -7.43 -9.97
C LEU A 73 -11.30 -6.10 -9.27
N TYR A 74 -12.30 -5.44 -8.70
CA TYR A 74 -12.11 -4.19 -7.98
C TYR A 74 -11.14 -4.34 -6.81
N ILE A 75 -11.28 -5.40 -6.02
CA ILE A 75 -10.36 -5.66 -4.90
C ILE A 75 -8.95 -5.99 -5.42
N THR A 76 -8.82 -6.73 -6.53
CA THR A 76 -7.50 -6.98 -7.11
C THR A 76 -6.82 -5.69 -7.58
N LEU A 77 -7.57 -4.76 -8.17
CA LEU A 77 -7.05 -3.45 -8.61
C LEU A 77 -6.59 -2.62 -7.41
N LEU A 78 -7.39 -2.55 -6.34
CA LEU A 78 -6.99 -1.87 -5.10
C LEU A 78 -5.73 -2.49 -4.49
N THR A 79 -5.61 -3.82 -4.49
CA THR A 79 -4.40 -4.48 -3.97
C THR A 79 -3.18 -4.22 -4.84
N SER A 80 -3.31 -4.20 -6.17
CA SER A 80 -2.19 -3.88 -7.06
C SER A 80 -1.75 -2.43 -6.92
N LEU A 81 -2.70 -1.50 -6.76
CA LEU A 81 -2.41 -0.10 -6.52
C LEU A 81 -1.58 0.08 -5.25
N GLN A 82 -1.98 -0.59 -4.16
CA GLN A 82 -1.23 -0.58 -2.91
C GLN A 82 0.21 -1.12 -3.09
N THR A 83 0.39 -2.19 -3.87
CA THR A 83 1.75 -2.72 -4.13
C THR A 83 2.62 -1.74 -4.90
N PHE A 84 2.08 -1.04 -5.90
CA PHE A 84 2.84 -0.03 -6.66
C PHE A 84 3.22 1.16 -5.80
N LEU A 85 2.31 1.65 -4.94
CA LEU A 85 2.62 2.75 -4.02
C LEU A 85 3.70 2.38 -3.00
N ILE A 86 3.65 1.16 -2.44
CA ILE A 86 4.70 0.69 -1.52
C ILE A 86 6.06 0.65 -2.23
N MET A 87 6.11 0.13 -3.46
CA MET A 87 7.35 0.08 -4.23
C MET A 87 7.84 1.47 -4.65
N ALA A 88 6.94 2.40 -4.98
CA ALA A 88 7.30 3.77 -5.35
C ALA A 88 7.91 4.52 -4.16
N PHE A 89 7.27 4.50 -2.99
CA PHE A 89 7.79 5.23 -1.82
C PHE A 89 9.01 4.57 -1.18
N GLY A 90 9.24 3.27 -1.40
CA GLY A 90 10.45 2.58 -0.94
C GLY A 90 11.61 2.61 -1.94
N ALA A 91 11.43 3.15 -3.14
CA ALA A 91 12.42 3.05 -4.20
C ALA A 91 13.68 3.89 -3.93
N THR A 92 14.84 3.25 -3.98
CA THR A 92 16.15 3.93 -3.87
C THR A 92 16.61 4.56 -5.18
N GLU A 93 16.26 3.95 -6.31
CA GLU A 93 16.64 4.40 -7.65
C GLU A 93 15.52 5.21 -8.33
N ILE A 94 15.86 6.35 -8.94
CA ILE A 94 14.89 7.28 -9.56
C ILE A 94 14.12 6.62 -10.71
N ILE A 95 14.76 5.76 -11.49
CA ILE A 95 14.12 5.05 -12.60
C ILE A 95 13.06 4.06 -12.07
N MET A 96 13.36 3.36 -10.98
CA MET A 96 12.42 2.45 -10.35
C MET A 96 11.24 3.21 -9.74
N PHE A 97 11.49 4.35 -9.10
CA PHE A 97 10.44 5.26 -8.65
C PHE A 97 9.52 5.66 -9.80
N TYR A 98 10.08 6.12 -10.93
CA TYR A 98 9.30 6.57 -12.08
C TYR A 98 8.42 5.46 -12.67
N ILE A 99 8.97 4.26 -12.87
CA ILE A 99 8.22 3.12 -13.41
C ILE A 99 7.07 2.74 -12.47
N MET A 100 7.34 2.64 -11.16
CA MET A 100 6.30 2.28 -10.19
C MET A 100 5.26 3.38 -10.04
N PHE A 101 5.66 4.65 -10.14
CA PHE A 101 4.76 5.79 -10.12
C PHE A 101 3.82 5.78 -11.33
N GLU A 102 4.33 5.63 -12.56
CA GLU A 102 3.49 5.53 -13.76
C GLU A 102 2.61 4.26 -13.75
N ALA A 103 3.11 3.15 -13.17
CA ALA A 103 2.32 1.94 -13.02
C ALA A 103 1.08 2.13 -12.14
N THR A 104 1.04 3.13 -11.25
CA THR A 104 -0.16 3.45 -10.46
C THR A 104 -1.34 3.96 -11.29
N LEU A 105 -1.11 4.38 -12.54
CA LEU A 105 -2.17 4.85 -13.43
C LEU A 105 -2.99 3.72 -14.06
N ILE A 106 -2.51 2.48 -13.99
CA ILE A 106 -3.18 1.33 -14.63
C ILE A 106 -4.33 0.80 -13.76
N PRO A 107 -4.12 0.51 -12.46
CA PRO A 107 -5.20 0.04 -11.60
C PRO A 107 -6.20 1.14 -11.23
#